data_AF-A0A946F1B6-F1
#
_entry.id   AF-A0A946F1B6-F1
#
_cell.length_a   1.000
_cell.length_b   1.000
_cell.length_c   1.000
_cell.angle_alpha   90.00
_cell.angle_beta   90.00
_cell.angle_gamma   90.00
#
_symmetry.space_group_name_H-M   'P 1'
#
loop_
_entity.id
_entity.type
_entity.pdbx_description
1 polymer ?
#
loop_
_entity_poly.entity_id
_entity_poly.type
_entity_poly.pdbx_seq_one_letter_code
_entity_poly.pdbx_strand_id
1 'polypeptide(L)'
;MTLYFNTKLVNSTIHKDNPAIFYPVVMPKKYYYDESLQYEILKTVIKSYANLKFSKCVFNIEIENELHKEEIKSIIENKFDSSITNLSFRRPSDKKGWLKDVEKHFINNMDECSLVVMNHDHKFIDHQSHTFNSVVNDIFPDKNDNFRKIFYYSHIPELISIAINKKHVQNKRYTCLENSFYEMKFIDHQVDSYALMTPRTLKHILDNIKKEIPYFGRIDWKGLFFNKLNLHGYFYSREFFRHFEGYSHISGLRITKELSLSDFKKEFADYDIDSKIRFYYNAWKKFSVFILKDGLLKNNSRKNYIDLIEKSLKIFTSTYLIEDLKYNLIAKENLKLIEQNLRNLIYYNANDLYSKIQVDNDLSNHSFFDKIIDLYNSRFRYFKIIVYLKQFLKK
;
A
#
# COMPACT_ATOMS: atom_id res chain seq x y z
N MET A 1 0.36 -11.56 -15.98
CA MET A 1 1.02 -10.76 -14.92
C MET A 1 2.01 -11.64 -14.21
N THR A 2 3.20 -11.11 -13.95
CA THR A 2 4.26 -11.79 -13.21
C THR A 2 4.30 -11.34 -11.74
N LEU A 3 4.82 -12.19 -10.86
CA LEU A 3 5.14 -11.85 -9.47
C LEU A 3 6.66 -11.63 -9.35
N TYR A 4 7.07 -10.46 -8.89
CA TYR A 4 8.46 -10.16 -8.54
C TYR A 4 8.58 -9.83 -7.06
N PHE A 5 8.77 -10.88 -6.24
CA PHE A 5 8.71 -10.82 -4.80
C PHE A 5 10.12 -10.72 -4.20
N ASN A 6 10.44 -9.58 -3.60
CA ASN A 6 11.74 -9.30 -3.03
C ASN A 6 11.57 -8.90 -1.56
N THR A 7 12.22 -9.60 -0.64
CA THR A 7 12.20 -9.18 0.76
C THR A 7 13.44 -9.66 1.50
N LYS A 8 13.77 -8.98 2.60
CA LYS A 8 14.79 -9.41 3.56
C LYS A 8 14.20 -9.35 4.96
N LEU A 9 14.20 -10.49 5.63
CA LEU A 9 13.97 -10.56 7.07
C LEU A 9 15.33 -10.38 7.75
N VAL A 10 15.39 -9.54 8.76
CA VAL A 10 16.63 -9.23 9.49
C VAL A 10 16.41 -9.41 10.97
N ASN A 11 17.30 -10.13 11.65
CA ASN A 11 17.15 -10.37 13.09
C ASN A 11 17.58 -9.17 13.95
N SER A 12 17.80 -8.02 13.31
CA SER A 12 18.22 -6.78 13.95
C SER A 12 17.83 -5.55 13.11
N THR A 13 17.88 -4.37 13.72
CA THR A 13 17.77 -3.10 12.98
C THR A 13 18.90 -3.01 11.95
N ILE A 14 18.56 -2.91 10.66
CA ILE A 14 19.50 -2.77 9.53
C ILE A 14 20.46 -1.58 9.71
N HIS A 15 20.12 -0.62 10.58
CA HIS A 15 20.89 0.59 10.81
C HIS A 15 21.14 0.80 12.31
N LYS A 16 22.26 0.28 12.82
CA LYS A 16 22.74 0.64 14.16
C LYS A 16 23.43 2.03 14.19
N ASP A 17 24.02 2.48 13.07
CA ASP A 17 24.95 3.64 13.07
C ASP A 17 24.82 4.61 11.87
N ASN A 18 23.64 4.78 11.24
CA ASN A 18 23.50 5.75 10.14
C ASN A 18 22.76 7.04 10.57
N PRO A 19 23.46 8.19 10.75
CA PRO A 19 22.89 9.43 11.27
C PRO A 19 21.88 10.11 10.32
N ALA A 20 21.74 9.63 9.08
CA ALA A 20 20.82 10.21 8.10
C ALA A 20 19.37 9.68 8.20
N ILE A 21 19.04 8.81 9.17
CA ILE A 21 17.82 7.99 9.15
C ILE A 21 16.82 8.35 10.28
N PHE A 22 16.07 9.44 10.08
CA PHE A 22 14.83 9.76 10.82
C PHE A 22 13.60 8.85 10.53
N TYR A 23 13.68 7.94 9.54
CA TYR A 23 12.61 6.96 9.32
C TYR A 23 13.21 5.57 9.51
N PRO A 24 13.08 4.97 10.69
CA PRO A 24 13.26 3.54 10.77
C PRO A 24 12.19 2.94 9.85
N VAL A 25 12.50 1.94 9.04
CA VAL A 25 11.52 0.86 8.90
C VAL A 25 11.39 0.38 10.34
N VAL A 26 10.37 0.88 11.03
CA VAL A 26 10.26 0.75 12.47
C VAL A 26 9.87 -0.68 12.70
N MET A 27 10.89 -1.52 12.76
CA MET A 27 10.80 -2.73 13.55
C MET A 27 10.58 -2.29 14.99
N PRO A 28 9.79 -3.08 15.76
CA PRO A 28 9.57 -2.77 17.15
C PRO A 28 10.92 -2.49 17.82
N LYS A 29 10.96 -1.43 18.64
CA LYS A 29 12.13 -1.10 19.47
C LYS A 29 12.65 -2.39 20.09
N LYS A 30 13.99 -2.53 20.19
CA LYS A 30 14.77 -3.70 20.68
C LYS A 30 14.18 -4.56 21.82
N TYR A 31 13.23 -4.04 22.58
CA TYR A 31 12.61 -4.69 23.73
C TYR A 31 11.49 -5.71 23.40
N TYR A 32 10.98 -5.78 22.16
CA TYR A 32 9.91 -6.73 21.76
C TYR A 32 10.08 -7.26 20.32
N TYR A 33 11.30 -7.62 19.93
CA TYR A 33 11.54 -8.17 18.60
C TYR A 33 11.36 -9.70 18.63
N ASP A 34 10.21 -10.16 18.15
CA ASP A 34 9.96 -11.58 17.92
C ASP A 34 10.24 -11.92 16.45
N GLU A 35 11.38 -12.58 16.20
CA GLU A 35 11.77 -13.07 14.87
C GLU A 35 10.70 -13.98 14.27
N SER A 36 10.00 -14.77 15.11
CA SER A 36 8.96 -15.69 14.66
C SER A 36 7.76 -14.94 14.07
N LEU A 37 7.46 -13.73 14.55
CA LEU A 37 6.33 -12.95 14.06
C LEU A 37 6.53 -12.48 12.62
N GLN A 38 7.71 -11.97 12.25
CA GLN A 38 7.99 -11.58 10.86
C GLN A 38 7.87 -12.76 9.90
N TYR A 39 8.33 -13.91 10.38
CA TYR A 39 8.30 -15.14 9.64
C TYR A 39 6.85 -15.60 9.40
N GLU A 40 6.01 -15.63 10.45
CA GLU A 40 4.58 -15.93 10.33
C GLU A 40 3.83 -14.95 9.42
N ILE A 41 4.20 -13.66 9.47
CA ILE A 41 3.66 -12.64 8.57
C ILE A 41 4.04 -12.96 7.12
N LEU A 42 5.31 -13.25 6.84
CA LEU A 42 5.77 -13.62 5.50
C LEU A 42 5.03 -14.86 4.98
N LYS A 43 4.86 -15.90 5.81
CA LYS A 43 4.07 -17.09 5.42
C LYS A 43 2.65 -16.71 5.03
N THR A 44 2.01 -15.86 5.82
CA THR A 44 0.63 -15.42 5.60
C THR A 44 0.52 -14.60 4.31
N VAL A 45 1.51 -13.75 4.03
CA VAL A 45 1.60 -12.97 2.80
C VAL A 45 1.77 -13.89 1.59
N ILE A 46 2.76 -14.79 1.58
CA ILE A 46 2.97 -15.74 0.49
C ILE A 46 1.71 -16.57 0.22
N LYS A 47 1.09 -17.12 1.28
CA LYS A 47 -0.16 -17.88 1.17
C LYS A 47 -1.29 -17.05 0.54
N SER A 48 -1.40 -15.77 0.88
CA SER A 48 -2.43 -14.90 0.31
C SER A 48 -2.24 -14.62 -1.18
N TYR A 49 -1.00 -14.62 -1.67
CA TYR A 49 -0.70 -14.35 -3.08
C TYR A 49 -1.07 -15.54 -3.97
N ALA A 50 -1.21 -16.74 -3.41
CA ALA A 50 -1.69 -17.92 -4.12
C ALA A 50 -3.15 -17.76 -4.60
N ASN A 51 -3.90 -16.78 -4.10
CA ASN A 51 -5.24 -16.43 -4.60
C ASN A 51 -5.21 -15.69 -5.94
N LEU A 52 -4.02 -15.30 -6.41
CA LEU A 52 -3.79 -14.61 -7.67
C LEU A 52 -3.14 -15.57 -8.68
N LYS A 53 -3.45 -15.36 -9.97
CA LYS A 53 -2.84 -16.14 -11.05
C LYS A 53 -1.66 -15.38 -11.63
N PHE A 54 -0.49 -16.03 -11.60
CA PHE A 54 0.73 -15.49 -12.18
C PHE A 54 1.22 -16.39 -13.31
N SER A 55 1.67 -15.78 -14.41
CA SER A 55 2.34 -16.47 -15.52
C SER A 55 3.75 -16.91 -15.13
N LYS A 56 4.38 -16.14 -14.24
CA LYS A 56 5.75 -16.33 -13.77
C LYS A 56 5.92 -15.73 -12.39
N CYS A 57 6.58 -16.48 -11.49
CA CYS A 57 6.94 -16.04 -10.15
C CYS A 57 8.46 -16.04 -9.97
N VAL A 58 8.98 -14.92 -9.47
CA VAL A 58 10.38 -14.74 -9.06
C VAL A 58 10.37 -14.34 -7.59
N PHE A 59 10.94 -15.21 -6.75
CA PHE A 59 11.09 -14.99 -5.31
C PHE A 59 12.58 -14.78 -4.98
N ASN A 60 12.89 -13.63 -4.39
CA ASN A 60 14.19 -13.26 -3.86
C ASN A 60 14.02 -12.93 -2.37
N ILE A 61 14.13 -13.93 -1.51
CA ILE A 61 13.77 -13.85 -0.09
C ILE A 61 15.02 -14.07 0.75
N GLU A 62 15.61 -13.01 1.29
CA GLU A 62 16.77 -13.14 2.16
C GLU A 62 16.32 -13.38 3.62
N ILE A 63 16.64 -14.56 4.15
CA ILE A 63 16.35 -14.98 5.53
C ILE A 63 17.66 -15.48 6.14
N GLU A 64 17.91 -15.21 7.42
CA GLU A 64 19.15 -15.65 8.09
C GLU A 64 19.06 -17.10 8.58
N ASN A 65 17.88 -17.53 9.04
CA ASN A 65 17.64 -18.85 9.65
C ASN A 65 17.31 -19.94 8.60
N GLU A 66 18.08 -21.05 8.58
CA GLU A 66 17.92 -22.16 7.62
C GLU A 66 16.59 -22.94 7.78
N LEU A 67 16.11 -23.19 9.00
CA LEU A 67 14.83 -23.87 9.21
C LEU A 67 13.67 -23.06 8.60
N HIS A 68 13.74 -21.75 8.76
CA HIS A 68 12.78 -20.83 8.17
C HIS A 68 12.85 -20.79 6.64
N LYS A 69 14.04 -20.96 6.05
CA LYS A 69 14.19 -21.07 4.58
C LYS A 69 13.48 -22.30 4.03
N GLU A 70 13.68 -23.47 4.63
CA GLU A 70 13.07 -24.72 4.15
C GLU A 70 11.55 -24.69 4.24
N GLU A 71 10.97 -24.16 5.33
CA GLU A 71 9.51 -24.05 5.42
C GLU A 71 8.94 -23.01 4.43
N ILE A 72 9.63 -21.90 4.16
CA ILE A 72 9.20 -20.93 3.13
C ILE A 72 9.27 -21.53 1.74
N LYS A 73 10.36 -22.24 1.45
CA LYS A 73 10.54 -22.97 0.19
C LYS A 73 9.38 -23.94 -0.03
N SER A 74 9.08 -24.77 0.98
CA SER A 74 7.96 -25.71 0.95
C SER A 74 6.62 -25.00 0.71
N ILE A 75 6.35 -23.87 1.38
CA ILE A 75 5.12 -23.10 1.14
C ILE A 75 5.04 -22.58 -0.30
N ILE A 76 6.15 -22.07 -0.84
CA ILE A 76 6.21 -21.53 -2.20
C ILE A 76 5.99 -22.63 -3.23
N GLU A 77 6.76 -23.72 -3.17
CA GLU A 77 6.65 -24.87 -4.08
C GLU A 77 5.21 -25.42 -4.06
N ASN A 78 4.68 -25.74 -2.87
CA ASN A 78 3.32 -26.26 -2.73
C ASN A 78 2.20 -25.34 -3.28
N LYS A 79 2.42 -24.02 -3.34
CA LYS A 79 1.38 -23.05 -3.75
C LYS A 79 1.55 -22.50 -5.16
N PHE A 80 2.76 -22.54 -5.70
CA PHE A 80 3.10 -21.89 -6.97
C PHE A 80 3.77 -22.83 -7.98
N ASP A 81 3.91 -24.13 -7.69
CA ASP A 81 4.72 -25.13 -8.42
C ASP A 81 4.69 -25.03 -9.97
N SER A 82 3.55 -24.74 -10.58
CA SER A 82 3.44 -24.61 -12.05
C SER A 82 3.86 -23.25 -12.64
N SER A 83 4.11 -22.25 -11.79
CA SER A 83 4.41 -20.86 -12.17
C SER A 83 5.76 -20.34 -11.65
N ILE A 84 6.45 -21.10 -10.80
CA ILE A 84 7.75 -20.68 -10.26
C ILE A 84 8.80 -20.73 -11.36
N THR A 85 9.39 -19.58 -11.65
CA THR A 85 10.52 -19.50 -12.59
C THR A 85 11.85 -19.31 -11.86
N ASN A 86 11.85 -18.78 -10.62
CA ASN A 86 13.06 -18.64 -9.81
C ASN A 86 12.72 -18.48 -8.32
N LEU A 87 13.40 -19.24 -7.46
CA LEU A 87 13.46 -19.03 -6.02
C LEU A 87 14.92 -18.85 -5.59
N SER A 88 15.24 -17.72 -4.97
CA SER A 88 16.55 -17.39 -4.42
C SER A 88 16.43 -16.95 -2.97
N PHE A 89 17.31 -17.46 -2.12
CA PHE A 89 17.48 -16.97 -0.75
C PHE A 89 18.50 -15.82 -0.65
N ARG A 90 18.64 -15.07 -1.73
CA ARG A 90 19.42 -13.84 -1.85
C ARG A 90 18.57 -12.84 -2.62
N ARG A 91 18.77 -11.55 -2.36
CA ARG A 91 18.07 -10.49 -3.08
C ARG A 91 19.05 -9.40 -3.55
N PRO A 92 18.69 -8.66 -4.60
CA PRO A 92 19.42 -7.45 -4.97
C PRO A 92 19.37 -6.40 -3.86
N SER A 93 20.48 -5.72 -3.62
CA SER A 93 20.64 -4.77 -2.50
C SER A 93 21.18 -3.40 -2.90
N ASP A 94 21.67 -3.25 -4.13
CA ASP A 94 22.16 -1.99 -4.70
C ASP A 94 21.66 -1.83 -6.15
N LYS A 95 21.90 -0.67 -6.75
CA LYS A 95 21.40 -0.36 -8.11
C LYS A 95 21.87 -1.38 -9.14
N LYS A 96 23.15 -1.76 -9.08
CA LYS A 96 23.75 -2.71 -10.04
C LYS A 96 23.13 -4.10 -9.87
N GLY A 97 22.91 -4.54 -8.63
CA GLY A 97 22.25 -5.79 -8.29
C GLY A 97 20.82 -5.81 -8.79
N TRP A 98 20.05 -4.76 -8.54
CA TRP A 98 18.66 -4.64 -8.99
C TRP A 98 18.55 -4.66 -10.52
N LEU A 99 19.37 -3.88 -11.23
CA LEU A 99 19.36 -3.86 -12.70
C LEU A 99 19.71 -5.22 -13.29
N LYS A 100 20.74 -5.89 -12.77
CA LYS A 100 21.12 -7.25 -13.20
C LYS A 100 20.02 -8.26 -12.95
N ASP A 101 19.35 -8.19 -11.82
CA ASP A 101 18.28 -9.12 -11.46
C ASP A 101 17.05 -8.95 -12.35
N VAL A 102 16.66 -7.69 -12.62
CA VAL A 102 15.59 -7.35 -13.57
C VAL A 102 15.93 -7.88 -14.97
N GLU A 103 17.15 -7.64 -15.46
CA GLU A 103 17.57 -8.14 -16.77
C GLU A 103 17.57 -9.68 -16.81
N LYS A 104 18.18 -10.33 -15.83
CA LYS A 104 18.25 -11.80 -15.74
C LYS A 104 16.85 -12.44 -15.82
N HIS A 105 15.87 -11.86 -15.14
CA HIS A 105 14.57 -12.48 -15.01
C HIS A 105 13.54 -12.00 -16.03
N PHE A 106 13.68 -10.80 -16.60
CA PHE A 106 12.63 -10.19 -17.41
C PHE A 106 13.04 -9.77 -18.82
N ILE A 107 14.26 -10.06 -19.28
CA ILE A 107 14.75 -9.61 -20.60
C ILE A 107 13.81 -9.95 -21.77
N ASN A 108 13.12 -11.09 -21.71
CA ASN A 108 12.20 -11.55 -22.76
C ASN A 108 10.74 -11.12 -22.54
N ASN A 109 10.42 -10.47 -21.42
CA ASN A 109 9.06 -10.04 -21.07
C ASN A 109 9.06 -8.69 -20.32
N MET A 110 9.88 -7.74 -20.79
CA MET A 110 10.05 -6.43 -20.17
C MET A 110 8.77 -5.57 -20.13
N ASP A 111 7.76 -5.93 -20.92
CA ASP A 111 6.50 -5.21 -21.06
C ASP A 111 5.31 -5.89 -20.39
N GLU A 112 5.49 -7.09 -19.86
CA GLU A 112 4.45 -7.75 -19.09
C GLU A 112 4.29 -7.03 -17.74
N CYS A 113 3.05 -6.79 -17.31
CA CYS A 113 2.80 -6.24 -15.98
C CYS A 113 3.39 -7.16 -14.90
N SER A 114 4.07 -6.57 -13.92
CA SER A 114 4.61 -7.24 -12.75
C SER A 114 4.02 -6.65 -11.47
N LEU A 115 3.58 -7.53 -10.56
CA LEU A 115 3.38 -7.19 -9.17
C LEU A 115 4.76 -7.14 -8.50
N VAL A 116 5.28 -5.93 -8.31
CA VAL A 116 6.59 -5.69 -7.69
C VAL A 116 6.40 -5.55 -6.19
N VAL A 117 6.93 -6.51 -5.43
CA VAL A 117 6.87 -6.51 -3.98
C VAL A 117 8.27 -6.36 -3.42
N MET A 118 8.45 -5.39 -2.53
CA MET A 118 9.74 -5.09 -1.90
C MET A 118 9.70 -5.18 -0.36
N ASN A 119 8.66 -5.82 0.20
CA ASN A 119 8.51 -6.07 1.63
C ASN A 119 7.75 -7.37 1.93
N HIS A 120 7.83 -7.87 3.17
CA HIS A 120 7.25 -9.15 3.59
C HIS A 120 5.83 -9.04 4.16
N ASP A 121 5.31 -7.84 4.41
CA ASP A 121 4.14 -7.62 5.26
C ASP A 121 2.90 -7.09 4.52
N HIS A 122 2.87 -7.13 3.18
CA HIS A 122 1.68 -6.81 2.38
C HIS A 122 0.89 -8.06 2.01
N LYS A 123 -0.19 -8.33 2.72
CA LYS A 123 -1.10 -9.43 2.42
C LYS A 123 -2.11 -9.03 1.34
N PHE A 124 -2.45 -9.93 0.42
CA PHE A 124 -3.66 -9.80 -0.39
C PHE A 124 -4.88 -10.09 0.50
N ILE A 125 -5.79 -9.11 0.61
CA ILE A 125 -6.89 -9.13 1.59
C ILE A 125 -8.28 -9.16 0.97
N ASP A 126 -8.38 -9.05 -0.35
CA ASP A 126 -9.66 -9.10 -1.03
C ASP A 126 -10.24 -10.52 -0.96
N HIS A 127 -11.56 -10.62 -0.79
CA HIS A 127 -12.27 -11.91 -0.76
C HIS A 127 -12.43 -12.53 -2.15
N GLN A 128 -12.01 -11.83 -3.21
CA GLN A 128 -12.06 -12.27 -4.59
C GLN A 128 -10.94 -11.63 -5.42
N SER A 129 -10.48 -12.30 -6.48
CA SER A 129 -9.40 -11.81 -7.35
C SER A 129 -9.85 -11.26 -8.71
N HIS A 130 -11.13 -11.43 -9.08
CA HIS A 130 -11.66 -11.01 -10.37
C HIS A 130 -11.61 -9.49 -10.58
N THR A 131 -12.04 -8.71 -9.59
CA THR A 131 -11.98 -7.23 -9.66
C THR A 131 -10.54 -6.75 -9.75
N PHE A 132 -9.63 -7.33 -8.96
CA PHE A 132 -8.20 -6.99 -9.07
C PHE A 132 -7.68 -7.25 -10.49
N ASN A 133 -7.93 -8.43 -11.04
CA ASN A 133 -7.48 -8.79 -12.40
C ASN A 133 -8.10 -7.86 -13.48
N SER A 134 -9.39 -7.53 -13.36
CA SER A 134 -10.05 -6.59 -14.27
C SER A 134 -9.39 -5.22 -14.23
N VAL A 135 -9.17 -4.68 -13.04
CA VAL A 135 -8.52 -3.36 -12.86
C VAL A 135 -7.10 -3.36 -13.42
N VAL A 136 -6.33 -4.43 -13.19
CA VAL A 136 -4.97 -4.56 -13.75
C VAL A 136 -5.01 -4.57 -15.28
N ASN A 137 -5.94 -5.31 -15.88
CA ASN A 137 -6.08 -5.40 -17.34
C ASN A 137 -6.52 -4.05 -17.96
N ASP A 138 -7.34 -3.27 -17.26
CA ASP A 138 -7.75 -1.94 -17.73
C ASP A 138 -6.58 -0.95 -17.78
N ILE A 139 -5.61 -1.08 -16.86
CA ILE A 139 -4.42 -0.20 -16.77
C ILE A 139 -3.31 -0.66 -17.71
N PHE A 140 -3.07 -1.97 -17.72
CA PHE A 140 -1.99 -2.63 -18.42
C PHE A 140 -2.51 -3.57 -19.52
N PRO A 141 -3.27 -3.06 -20.52
CA PRO A 141 -3.76 -3.90 -21.60
C PRO A 141 -2.61 -4.32 -22.52
N ASP A 142 -2.68 -5.55 -23.05
CA ASP A 142 -1.62 -6.15 -23.87
C ASP A 142 -1.30 -5.36 -25.16
N LYS A 143 -2.27 -4.61 -25.68
CA LYS A 143 -2.16 -3.89 -26.97
C LYS A 143 -1.57 -2.49 -26.87
N ASN A 144 -1.30 -1.97 -25.67
CA ASN A 144 -0.83 -0.60 -25.47
C ASN A 144 0.57 -0.54 -24.88
N ASP A 145 1.24 0.61 -25.08
CA ASP A 145 2.46 0.91 -24.35
C ASP A 145 2.16 1.09 -22.86
N ASN A 146 2.74 0.21 -22.06
CA ASN A 146 2.59 0.17 -20.61
C ASN A 146 3.80 0.77 -19.88
N PHE A 147 4.75 1.35 -20.62
CA PHE A 147 5.87 2.06 -20.05
C PHE A 147 5.44 3.25 -19.19
N ARG A 148 6.12 3.44 -18.05
CA ARG A 148 5.91 4.52 -17.08
C ARG A 148 4.54 4.54 -16.41
N LYS A 149 3.69 3.54 -16.64
CA LYS A 149 2.48 3.33 -15.86
C LYS A 149 2.82 2.63 -14.55
N ILE A 150 2.25 3.12 -13.46
CA ILE A 150 2.32 2.48 -12.15
C ILE A 150 0.91 2.39 -11.56
N PHE A 151 0.58 1.28 -10.93
CA PHE A 151 -0.68 1.11 -10.21
C PHE A 151 -0.41 0.84 -8.74
N TYR A 152 -0.83 1.76 -7.89
CA TYR A 152 -0.73 1.63 -6.44
C TYR A 152 -1.85 0.73 -5.94
N TYR A 153 -1.47 -0.33 -5.21
CA TYR A 153 -2.37 -1.39 -4.78
C TYR A 153 -2.55 -1.46 -3.25
N SER A 154 -1.82 -0.63 -2.50
CA SER A 154 -1.93 -0.47 -1.06
C SER A 154 -2.06 0.99 -0.66
N HIS A 155 -2.30 1.26 0.63
CA HIS A 155 -2.62 2.59 1.18
C HIS A 155 -3.81 3.26 0.46
N ILE A 156 -4.73 2.45 -0.04
CA ILE A 156 -5.89 2.90 -0.79
C ILE A 156 -6.78 3.83 0.05
N PRO A 157 -7.11 3.53 1.32
CA PRO A 157 -7.86 4.46 2.17
C PRO A 157 -7.24 5.86 2.27
N GLU A 158 -5.91 5.94 2.40
CA GLU A 158 -5.16 7.19 2.47
C GLU A 158 -5.18 7.94 1.13
N LEU A 159 -4.91 7.24 0.02
CA LEU A 159 -4.92 7.80 -1.33
C LEU A 159 -6.29 8.36 -1.71
N ILE A 160 -7.37 7.65 -1.37
CA ILE A 160 -8.74 8.13 -1.61
C ILE A 160 -9.03 9.34 -0.73
N SER A 161 -8.71 9.30 0.57
CA SER A 161 -8.91 10.47 1.44
C SER A 161 -8.24 11.72 0.86
N ILE A 162 -7.01 11.58 0.39
CA ILE A 162 -6.29 12.66 -0.28
C ILE A 162 -7.05 13.14 -1.53
N ALA A 163 -7.42 12.23 -2.44
CA ALA A 163 -8.12 12.59 -3.67
C ALA A 163 -9.48 13.28 -3.40
N ILE A 164 -10.20 12.82 -2.39
CA ILE A 164 -11.54 13.28 -2.01
C ILE A 164 -11.50 14.59 -1.22
N ASN A 165 -10.64 14.68 -0.21
CA ASN A 165 -10.62 15.78 0.74
C ASN A 165 -9.61 16.86 0.37
N LYS A 166 -8.41 16.48 -0.09
CA LYS A 166 -7.32 17.42 -0.44
C LYS A 166 -7.32 17.78 -1.92
N LYS A 167 -7.76 16.89 -2.81
CA LYS A 167 -7.78 17.02 -4.29
C LYS A 167 -6.40 17.14 -4.95
N HIS A 168 -5.34 17.37 -4.18
CA HIS A 168 -3.97 17.48 -4.67
C HIS A 168 -2.92 16.98 -3.66
N VAL A 169 -1.81 16.49 -4.18
CA VAL A 169 -0.54 16.24 -3.45
C VAL A 169 0.59 16.83 -4.26
N GLN A 170 1.49 17.60 -3.62
CA GLN A 170 2.66 18.19 -4.28
C GLN A 170 2.30 18.95 -5.59
N ASN A 171 1.20 19.72 -5.56
CA ASN A 171 0.64 20.45 -6.71
C ASN A 171 0.09 19.59 -7.87
N LYS A 172 0.00 18.27 -7.70
CA LYS A 172 -0.60 17.37 -8.70
C LYS A 172 -2.03 17.06 -8.32
N ARG A 173 -2.95 17.24 -9.26
CA ARG A 173 -4.38 16.98 -9.09
C ARG A 173 -4.68 15.52 -9.36
N TYR A 174 -5.44 14.90 -8.46
CA TYR A 174 -6.05 13.61 -8.73
C TYR A 174 -7.22 13.80 -9.67
N THR A 175 -7.21 13.08 -10.78
CA THR A 175 -8.32 13.06 -11.73
C THR A 175 -9.09 11.77 -11.50
N CYS A 176 -10.33 11.88 -11.02
CA CYS A 176 -11.24 10.74 -11.05
C CYS A 176 -11.63 10.54 -12.51
N LEU A 177 -11.36 9.34 -13.02
CA LEU A 177 -11.82 8.87 -14.32
C LEU A 177 -13.24 8.33 -14.12
N GLU A 178 -13.48 7.05 -14.38
CA GLU A 178 -14.77 6.37 -14.13
C GLU A 178 -14.68 5.37 -12.97
N ASN A 179 -15.82 4.96 -12.40
CA ASN A 179 -15.92 3.90 -11.38
C ASN A 179 -14.97 4.05 -10.17
N SER A 180 -14.70 5.29 -9.73
CA SER A 180 -13.76 5.55 -8.63
C SER A 180 -12.33 5.06 -8.90
N PHE A 181 -11.95 5.11 -10.17
CA PHE A 181 -10.61 4.96 -10.69
C PHE A 181 -9.93 6.32 -10.78
N TYR A 182 -8.70 6.44 -10.31
CA TYR A 182 -8.01 7.72 -10.18
C TYR A 182 -6.66 7.72 -10.90
N GLU A 183 -6.34 8.85 -11.53
CA GLU A 183 -5.07 9.10 -12.22
C GLU A 183 -4.29 10.25 -11.55
N MET A 184 -2.97 10.10 -11.51
CA MET A 184 -1.98 11.09 -11.13
C MET A 184 -0.84 11.16 -12.17
N LYS A 185 -0.63 12.33 -12.77
CA LYS A 185 0.42 12.53 -13.79
C LYS A 185 1.71 13.11 -13.21
N PHE A 186 2.81 12.91 -13.94
CA PHE A 186 4.14 13.50 -13.69
C PHE A 186 4.77 13.11 -12.36
N ILE A 187 4.66 11.85 -11.96
CA ILE A 187 5.31 11.36 -10.73
C ILE A 187 6.81 11.26 -11.00
N ASP A 188 7.57 12.16 -10.37
CA ASP A 188 8.96 12.43 -10.78
C ASP A 188 10.01 12.06 -9.74
N HIS A 189 9.72 12.20 -8.45
CA HIS A 189 10.77 12.18 -7.41
C HIS A 189 10.49 11.26 -6.23
N GLN A 190 9.29 10.66 -6.17
CA GLN A 190 8.90 9.71 -5.13
C GLN A 190 8.05 8.63 -5.78
N VAL A 191 8.48 7.38 -5.64
CA VAL A 191 7.74 6.20 -6.09
C VAL A 191 7.61 5.30 -4.89
N ASP A 192 6.37 4.96 -4.54
CA ASP A 192 6.12 4.00 -3.48
C ASP A 192 6.58 2.60 -3.91
N SER A 193 7.01 1.78 -2.96
CA SER A 193 7.51 0.44 -3.23
C SER A 193 6.42 -0.61 -3.45
N TYR A 194 5.15 -0.21 -3.37
CA TYR A 194 3.97 -1.05 -3.52
C TYR A 194 3.20 -0.65 -4.79
N ALA A 195 3.77 -1.02 -5.94
CA ALA A 195 3.16 -0.72 -7.23
C ALA A 195 3.26 -1.90 -8.20
N LEU A 196 2.21 -2.08 -9.00
CA LEU A 196 2.30 -2.85 -10.24
C LEU A 196 2.91 -1.95 -11.31
N MET A 197 3.83 -2.49 -12.08
CA MET A 197 4.47 -1.82 -13.20
C MET A 197 5.11 -2.85 -14.13
N THR A 198 5.50 -2.44 -15.32
CA THR A 198 6.30 -3.30 -16.19
C THR A 198 7.77 -3.35 -15.73
N PRO A 199 8.51 -4.44 -15.95
CA PRO A 199 9.96 -4.50 -15.69
C PRO A 199 10.73 -3.39 -16.41
N ARG A 200 10.31 -2.98 -17.62
CA ARG A 200 10.84 -1.80 -18.32
C ARG A 200 10.68 -0.52 -17.52
N THR A 201 9.53 -0.32 -16.87
CA THR A 201 9.28 0.82 -15.98
C THR A 201 10.14 0.76 -14.72
N LEU A 202 10.26 -0.41 -14.10
CA LEU A 202 11.14 -0.61 -12.94
C LEU A 202 12.61 -0.31 -13.29
N LYS A 203 13.11 -0.83 -14.42
CA LYS A 203 14.45 -0.54 -14.93
C LYS A 203 14.66 0.97 -15.12
N HIS A 204 13.70 1.66 -15.75
CA HIS A 204 13.76 3.13 -15.91
C HIS A 204 13.84 3.87 -14.57
N ILE A 205 13.10 3.42 -13.54
CA ILE A 205 13.18 4.00 -12.19
C ILE A 205 14.58 3.81 -11.61
N LEU A 206 15.14 2.61 -11.69
CA LEU A 206 16.46 2.26 -11.18
C LEU A 206 17.59 3.02 -11.91
N ASP A 207 17.52 3.13 -13.23
CA ASP A 207 18.49 3.87 -14.05
C ASP A 207 18.50 5.36 -13.70
N ASN A 208 17.37 5.91 -13.25
CA ASN A 208 17.21 7.32 -12.89
C ASN A 208 17.49 7.64 -11.41
N ILE A 209 18.05 6.71 -10.63
CA ILE A 209 18.58 7.00 -9.30
C ILE A 209 19.71 8.03 -9.43
N LYS A 210 19.49 9.23 -8.89
CA LYS A 210 20.39 10.39 -8.99
C LYS A 210 21.67 10.21 -8.18
N LYS A 211 21.56 9.62 -6.99
CA LYS A 211 22.67 9.36 -6.09
C LYS A 211 22.64 7.90 -5.69
N GLU A 212 23.63 7.16 -6.16
CA GLU A 212 23.79 5.76 -5.76
C GLU A 212 24.12 5.69 -4.26
N ILE A 213 23.46 4.76 -3.58
CA ILE A 213 23.73 4.44 -2.19
C ILE A 213 24.18 2.98 -2.09
N PRO A 214 25.06 2.62 -1.15
CA PRO A 214 25.61 1.27 -1.06
C PRO A 214 24.55 0.19 -0.82
N TYR A 215 23.39 0.57 -0.28
CA TYR A 215 22.32 -0.34 0.01
C TYR A 215 20.95 0.35 -0.08
N PHE A 216 20.01 -0.28 -0.77
CA PHE A 216 18.59 -0.03 -0.62
C PHE A 216 17.77 -1.31 -0.74
N GLY A 217 16.84 -1.47 0.21
CA GLY A 217 15.88 -2.57 0.18
C GLY A 217 14.74 -2.39 -0.80
N ARG A 218 14.40 -1.13 -1.11
CA ARG A 218 13.18 -0.75 -1.83
C ARG A 218 13.40 0.53 -2.64
N ILE A 219 12.52 0.83 -3.59
CA ILE A 219 12.62 2.08 -4.39
C ILE A 219 12.15 3.32 -3.63
N ASP A 220 11.41 3.17 -2.54
CA ASP A 220 11.04 4.27 -1.63
C ASP A 220 12.05 4.47 -0.49
N TRP A 221 13.23 3.85 -0.60
CA TRP A 221 14.22 3.83 0.47
C TRP A 221 14.71 5.23 0.83
N LYS A 222 14.89 5.47 2.13
CA LYS A 222 15.33 6.77 2.60
C LYS A 222 16.73 7.11 2.05
N GLY A 223 16.85 8.31 1.47
CA GLY A 223 18.10 8.78 0.87
C GLY A 223 18.27 8.38 -0.60
N LEU A 224 17.34 7.61 -1.15
CA LEU A 224 17.21 7.40 -2.58
C LEU A 224 16.50 8.63 -3.20
N PHE A 225 17.10 9.19 -4.24
CA PHE A 225 16.56 10.34 -4.96
C PHE A 225 16.57 10.04 -6.45
N PHE A 226 15.56 10.50 -7.16
CA PHE A 226 15.39 10.24 -8.58
C PHE A 226 15.51 11.52 -9.40
N ASN A 227 16.09 11.39 -10.59
CA ASN A 227 15.90 12.34 -11.68
C ASN A 227 14.42 12.34 -12.11
N LYS A 228 14.03 13.25 -13.02
CA LYS A 228 12.63 13.38 -13.45
C LYS A 228 12.13 12.10 -14.12
N LEU A 229 11.32 11.30 -13.42
CA LEU A 229 10.83 10.01 -13.89
C LEU A 229 9.70 10.10 -14.92
N ASN A 230 8.84 11.12 -14.83
CA ASN A 230 7.62 11.30 -15.64
C ASN A 230 6.69 10.08 -15.62
N LEU A 231 6.41 9.48 -14.44
CA LEU A 231 5.48 8.35 -14.34
C LEU A 231 4.02 8.79 -14.29
N HIS A 232 3.15 7.90 -14.73
CA HIS A 232 1.70 8.01 -14.71
C HIS A 232 1.15 7.01 -13.71
N GLY A 233 0.65 7.51 -12.58
CA GLY A 233 0.16 6.68 -11.48
C GLY A 233 -1.34 6.53 -11.50
N TYR A 234 -1.77 5.34 -11.11
CA TYR A 234 -3.18 4.96 -11.00
C TYR A 234 -3.45 4.31 -9.66
N PHE A 235 -4.67 4.45 -9.16
CA PHE A 235 -5.17 3.62 -8.07
C PHE A 235 -6.69 3.44 -8.19
N TYR A 236 -7.18 2.36 -7.60
CA TYR A 236 -8.60 2.01 -7.58
C TYR A 236 -9.10 2.02 -6.14
N SER A 237 -10.37 2.37 -5.94
CA SER A 237 -10.87 2.63 -4.59
C SER A 237 -11.08 1.39 -3.72
N ARG A 238 -11.01 0.19 -4.29
CA ARG A 238 -11.01 -1.07 -3.54
C ARG A 238 -9.59 -1.41 -3.09
N GLU A 239 -9.44 -1.71 -1.80
CA GLU A 239 -8.15 -2.09 -1.24
C GLU A 239 -7.90 -3.59 -1.45
N PHE A 240 -6.91 -3.92 -2.28
CA PHE A 240 -6.55 -5.31 -2.60
C PHE A 240 -5.48 -5.86 -1.67
N PHE A 241 -4.53 -5.01 -1.27
CA PHE A 241 -3.46 -5.41 -0.35
C PHE A 241 -3.36 -4.45 0.81
N ARG A 242 -3.07 -5.02 1.97
CA ARG A 242 -2.87 -4.26 3.20
C ARG A 242 -1.63 -4.72 3.93
N HIS A 243 -0.93 -3.75 4.49
CA HIS A 243 0.15 -3.99 5.43
C HIS A 243 -0.32 -4.68 6.71
N PHE A 244 0.58 -5.44 7.33
CA PHE A 244 0.40 -5.89 8.70
C PHE A 244 0.57 -4.73 9.68
N GLU A 245 -0.54 -4.30 10.30
CA GLU A 245 -0.53 -3.16 11.22
C GLU A 245 0.03 -3.45 12.61
N GLY A 246 0.19 -4.74 12.99
CA GLY A 246 0.64 -5.15 14.32
C GLY A 246 2.05 -4.68 14.71
N TYR A 247 2.79 -4.09 13.77
CA TYR A 247 4.02 -3.37 14.08
C TYR A 247 3.79 -2.02 14.79
N SER A 248 2.55 -1.51 14.88
CA SER A 248 2.20 -0.19 15.45
C SER A 248 2.66 1.02 14.61
N HIS A 249 2.77 0.88 13.28
CA HIS A 249 3.46 1.89 12.45
C HIS A 249 2.70 2.51 11.28
N ILE A 250 1.49 2.06 10.92
CA ILE A 250 1.01 2.31 9.55
C ILE A 250 -0.17 3.28 9.48
N SER A 251 -1.27 3.05 10.19
CA SER A 251 -2.40 3.98 10.14
C SER A 251 -2.32 5.11 11.18
N GLY A 252 -1.60 4.87 12.30
CA GLY A 252 -1.63 5.72 13.48
C GLY A 252 -2.99 5.79 14.18
N LEU A 253 -3.99 5.03 13.71
CA LEU A 253 -5.37 5.08 14.19
C LEU A 253 -5.66 3.89 15.09
N ARG A 254 -6.23 4.17 16.26
CA ARG A 254 -6.64 3.10 17.19
C ARG A 254 -7.76 2.24 16.59
N ILE A 255 -8.53 2.81 15.67
CA ILE A 255 -9.70 2.19 15.03
C ILE A 255 -9.33 1.02 14.12
N THR A 256 -8.07 0.92 13.66
CA THR A 256 -7.62 -0.14 12.73
C THR A 256 -6.76 -1.23 13.38
N LYS A 257 -6.42 -1.09 14.68
CA LYS A 257 -5.46 -1.94 15.41
C LYS A 257 -5.77 -3.44 15.45
N GLU A 258 -7.00 -3.84 15.16
CA GLU A 258 -7.44 -5.23 15.21
C GLU A 258 -7.39 -5.84 13.80
N LEU A 259 -6.19 -6.20 13.35
CA LEU A 259 -6.02 -7.04 12.16
C LEU A 259 -5.31 -8.32 12.58
N SER A 260 -6.10 -9.38 12.71
CA SER A 260 -5.64 -10.71 13.07
C SER A 260 -4.95 -11.38 11.88
N LEU A 261 -4.05 -12.33 12.14
CA LEU A 261 -3.44 -13.16 11.10
C LEU A 261 -4.50 -13.98 10.31
N SER A 262 -5.74 -14.07 10.81
CA SER A 262 -6.78 -15.02 10.38
C SER A 262 -8.11 -14.35 10.03
N ASP A 263 -8.16 -13.49 9.01
CA ASP A 263 -9.40 -12.71 8.81
C ASP A 263 -10.53 -13.40 8.01
N PHE A 264 -10.37 -14.58 7.40
CA PHE A 264 -11.50 -15.25 6.73
C PHE A 264 -11.43 -16.77 6.85
N LYS A 265 -12.32 -17.35 7.68
CA LYS A 265 -12.42 -18.81 7.92
C LYS A 265 -13.48 -19.52 7.06
N LYS A 266 -14.35 -18.78 6.38
CA LYS A 266 -15.41 -19.30 5.50
C LYS A 266 -15.32 -18.62 4.13
N GLU A 267 -15.66 -19.36 3.07
CA GLU A 267 -15.78 -18.77 1.74
C GLU A 267 -16.91 -17.73 1.75
N PHE A 268 -16.67 -16.55 1.19
CA PHE A 268 -17.64 -15.44 1.18
C PHE A 268 -18.98 -15.83 0.56
N ALA A 269 -18.97 -16.80 -0.37
CA ALA A 269 -20.16 -17.36 -1.01
C ALA A 269 -21.14 -17.96 0.00
N ASP A 270 -20.64 -18.56 1.08
CA ASP A 270 -21.43 -19.27 2.09
C ASP A 270 -22.05 -18.35 3.15
N TYR A 271 -21.83 -17.04 3.03
CA TYR A 271 -22.33 -16.09 4.02
C TYR A 271 -23.83 -15.90 3.82
N ASP A 272 -24.59 -16.03 4.91
CA ASP A 272 -25.96 -15.52 4.95
C ASP A 272 -25.98 -13.99 4.76
N ILE A 273 -27.17 -13.45 4.50
CA ILE A 273 -27.35 -12.03 4.18
C ILE A 273 -26.80 -11.11 5.29
N ASP A 274 -27.03 -11.46 6.55
CA ASP A 274 -26.58 -10.68 7.71
C ASP A 274 -25.05 -10.69 7.83
N SER A 275 -24.43 -11.83 7.54
CA SER A 275 -22.98 -11.99 7.53
C SER A 275 -22.35 -11.21 6.39
N LYS A 276 -22.99 -11.15 5.21
CA LYS A 276 -22.57 -10.25 4.12
C LYS A 276 -22.67 -8.78 4.51
N ILE A 277 -23.76 -8.37 5.17
CA ILE A 277 -23.93 -6.98 5.65
C ILE A 277 -22.83 -6.63 6.67
N ARG A 278 -22.57 -7.51 7.65
CA ARG A 278 -21.48 -7.32 8.64
C ARG A 278 -20.11 -7.24 7.98
N PHE A 279 -19.86 -8.11 6.99
CA PHE A 279 -18.64 -8.08 6.20
C PHE A 279 -18.46 -6.72 5.50
N TYR A 280 -19.47 -6.26 4.75
CA TYR A 280 -19.40 -5.00 4.02
C TYR A 280 -19.30 -3.79 4.94
N TYR A 281 -19.93 -3.82 6.12
CA TYR A 281 -19.77 -2.78 7.12
C TYR A 281 -18.33 -2.68 7.62
N ASN A 282 -17.69 -3.81 7.92
CA ASN A 282 -16.28 -3.83 8.33
C ASN A 282 -15.34 -3.38 7.21
N ALA A 283 -15.60 -3.78 5.96
CA ALA A 283 -14.86 -3.31 4.80
C ALA A 283 -15.03 -1.80 4.59
N TRP A 284 -16.26 -1.29 4.67
CA TRP A 284 -16.56 0.14 4.55
C TRP A 284 -15.86 0.94 5.66
N LYS A 285 -15.88 0.47 6.90
CA LYS A 285 -15.24 1.15 8.04
C LYS A 285 -13.74 1.31 7.82
N LYS A 286 -13.06 0.26 7.34
CA LYS A 286 -11.62 0.29 7.03
C LYS A 286 -11.32 1.24 5.87
N PHE A 287 -12.16 1.22 4.84
CA PHE A 287 -12.09 2.11 3.68
C PHE A 287 -12.34 3.59 4.03
N SER A 288 -13.35 3.89 4.85
CA SER A 288 -13.87 5.24 5.04
C SER A 288 -13.15 6.04 6.11
N VAL A 289 -12.40 5.39 7.02
CA VAL A 289 -11.86 6.03 8.22
C VAL A 289 -11.02 7.28 7.90
N PHE A 290 -10.15 7.22 6.90
CA PHE A 290 -9.31 8.37 6.52
C PHE A 290 -10.12 9.48 5.83
N ILE A 291 -11.12 9.12 5.00
CA ILE A 291 -12.02 10.07 4.37
C ILE A 291 -12.75 10.89 5.43
N LEU A 292 -13.31 10.22 6.43
CA LEU A 292 -14.06 10.84 7.52
C LEU A 292 -13.12 11.70 8.38
N LYS A 293 -11.99 11.13 8.81
CA LYS A 293 -10.99 11.81 9.66
C LYS A 293 -10.47 13.10 9.03
N ASP A 294 -9.92 13.02 7.82
CA ASP A 294 -9.29 14.16 7.17
C ASP A 294 -10.31 15.20 6.71
N GLY A 295 -11.54 14.77 6.41
CA GLY A 295 -12.65 15.67 6.10
C GLY A 295 -13.11 16.47 7.32
N LEU A 296 -13.18 15.83 8.50
CA LEU A 296 -13.51 16.50 9.76
C LEU A 296 -12.42 17.44 10.27
N LEU A 297 -11.14 17.14 10.01
CA LEU A 297 -10.04 18.06 10.29
C LEU A 297 -10.19 19.41 9.55
N LYS A 298 -10.85 19.42 8.39
CA LYS A 298 -11.10 20.64 7.62
C LYS A 298 -12.37 21.38 8.05
N ASN A 299 -13.42 20.64 8.40
CA ASN A 299 -14.70 21.18 8.83
C ASN A 299 -15.36 20.23 9.82
N ASN A 300 -15.22 20.51 11.12
CA ASN A 300 -15.73 19.69 12.19
C ASN A 300 -17.21 19.99 12.47
N SER A 301 -18.09 19.69 11.50
CA SER A 301 -19.54 19.84 11.65
C SER A 301 -20.27 18.52 11.37
N ARG A 302 -21.37 18.29 12.08
CA ARG A 302 -22.22 17.11 11.89
C ARG A 302 -22.77 17.01 10.47
N LYS A 303 -23.08 18.15 9.84
CA LYS A 303 -23.50 18.21 8.42
C LYS A 303 -22.39 17.68 7.50
N ASN A 304 -21.17 18.19 7.65
CA ASN A 304 -20.02 17.70 6.88
C ASN A 304 -19.75 16.21 7.13
N TYR A 305 -19.91 15.73 8.37
CA TYR A 305 -19.77 14.32 8.68
C TYR A 305 -20.74 13.43 7.90
N ILE A 306 -22.03 13.81 7.87
CA ILE A 306 -23.06 13.10 7.09
C ILE A 306 -22.73 13.13 5.60
N ASP A 307 -22.31 14.29 5.07
CA ASP A 307 -21.91 14.42 3.66
C ASP A 307 -20.71 13.51 3.33
N LEU A 308 -19.73 13.39 4.23
CA LEU A 308 -18.58 12.49 4.07
C LEU A 308 -18.99 11.01 4.15
N ILE A 309 -19.93 10.65 5.03
CA ILE A 309 -20.51 9.29 5.08
C ILE A 309 -21.14 8.95 3.73
N GLU A 310 -22.04 9.80 3.22
CA GLU A 310 -22.72 9.56 1.95
C GLU A 310 -21.76 9.49 0.77
N LYS A 311 -20.73 10.36 0.77
CA LYS A 311 -19.68 10.32 -0.25
C LYS A 311 -18.87 9.02 -0.20
N SER A 312 -18.50 8.56 1.00
CA SER A 312 -17.79 7.29 1.18
C SER A 312 -18.64 6.09 0.77
N LEU A 313 -19.94 6.10 1.10
CA LEU A 313 -20.91 5.08 0.72
C LEU A 313 -21.07 4.97 -0.80
N LYS A 314 -21.14 6.11 -1.50
CA LYS A 314 -21.23 6.13 -2.97
C LYS A 314 -20.02 5.46 -3.62
N ILE A 315 -18.81 5.79 -3.16
CA ILE A 315 -17.57 5.20 -3.66
C ILE A 315 -17.56 3.70 -3.34
N PHE A 316 -17.81 3.34 -2.09
CA PHE A 316 -17.82 1.95 -1.63
C PHE A 316 -18.83 1.09 -2.40
N THR A 317 -20.03 1.61 -2.64
CA THR A 317 -21.07 0.91 -3.43
C THR A 317 -20.54 0.60 -4.83
N SER A 318 -19.94 1.57 -5.51
CA SER A 318 -19.39 1.37 -6.86
C SER A 318 -18.26 0.34 -6.89
N THR A 319 -17.38 0.31 -5.88
CA THR A 319 -16.16 -0.51 -5.95
C THR A 319 -16.25 -1.86 -5.25
N TYR A 320 -17.17 -2.02 -4.30
CA TYR A 320 -17.41 -3.28 -3.59
C TYR A 320 -18.71 -3.93 -4.06
N LEU A 321 -19.86 -3.29 -3.86
CA LEU A 321 -21.15 -3.95 -4.07
C LEU A 321 -21.46 -4.20 -5.55
N ILE A 322 -21.25 -3.21 -6.42
CA ILE A 322 -21.51 -3.34 -7.86
C ILE A 322 -20.51 -4.31 -8.51
N GLU A 323 -19.24 -4.25 -8.10
CA GLU A 323 -18.22 -5.20 -8.54
C GLU A 323 -18.53 -6.63 -8.08
N ASP A 324 -18.94 -6.81 -6.83
CA ASP A 324 -19.30 -8.14 -6.31
C ASP A 324 -20.59 -8.67 -6.96
N LEU A 325 -21.53 -7.80 -7.34
CA LEU A 325 -22.67 -8.18 -8.19
C LEU A 325 -22.20 -8.63 -9.58
N LYS A 326 -21.28 -7.88 -10.22
CA LYS A 326 -20.73 -8.20 -11.56
C LYS A 326 -20.11 -9.61 -11.60
N TYR A 327 -19.50 -10.06 -10.51
CA TYR A 327 -18.91 -11.40 -10.39
C TYR A 327 -19.78 -12.40 -9.63
N ASN A 328 -21.08 -12.15 -9.49
CA ASN A 328 -22.06 -13.06 -8.88
C ASN A 328 -21.77 -13.47 -7.42
N LEU A 329 -21.05 -12.65 -6.66
CA LEU A 329 -20.83 -12.85 -5.21
C LEU A 329 -22.05 -12.39 -4.39
N ILE A 330 -22.84 -11.50 -4.97
CA ILE A 330 -24.15 -11.07 -4.48
C ILE A 330 -25.19 -11.35 -5.57
N ALA A 331 -26.33 -11.93 -5.19
CA ALA A 331 -27.47 -12.06 -6.09
C ALA A 331 -28.14 -10.69 -6.33
N LYS A 332 -28.66 -10.45 -7.53
CA LYS A 332 -29.22 -9.15 -7.94
C LYS A 332 -30.36 -8.70 -7.04
N GLU A 333 -31.21 -9.62 -6.62
CA GLU A 333 -32.32 -9.43 -5.70
C GLU A 333 -31.87 -9.00 -4.30
N ASN A 334 -30.64 -9.37 -3.88
CA ASN A 334 -30.10 -9.06 -2.57
C ASN A 334 -29.37 -7.71 -2.52
N LEU A 335 -28.97 -7.14 -3.66
CA LEU A 335 -28.18 -5.89 -3.70
C LEU A 335 -28.87 -4.76 -2.93
N LYS A 336 -30.13 -4.48 -3.26
CA LYS A 336 -30.89 -3.38 -2.64
C LYS A 336 -31.07 -3.59 -1.12
N LEU A 337 -31.28 -4.84 -0.71
CA LEU A 337 -31.41 -5.20 0.70
C LEU A 337 -30.08 -4.97 1.44
N ILE A 338 -28.96 -5.37 0.85
CA ILE A 338 -27.63 -5.14 1.43
C ILE A 338 -27.33 -3.64 1.51
N GLU A 339 -27.55 -2.88 0.44
CA GLU A 339 -27.31 -1.43 0.42
C GLU A 339 -28.09 -0.69 1.53
N GLN A 340 -29.38 -1.01 1.68
CA GLN A 340 -30.23 -0.38 2.68
C GLN A 340 -29.78 -0.74 4.11
N ASN A 341 -29.56 -2.03 4.38
CA ASN A 341 -29.15 -2.46 5.72
C ASN A 341 -27.73 -2.03 6.08
N LEU A 342 -26.81 -2.01 5.12
CA LEU A 342 -25.47 -1.46 5.30
C LEU A 342 -25.53 0.02 5.68
N ARG A 343 -26.31 0.83 4.93
CA ARG A 343 -26.50 2.24 5.23
C ARG A 343 -27.10 2.44 6.62
N ASN A 344 -28.13 1.68 6.98
CA ASN A 344 -28.74 1.73 8.31
C ASN A 344 -27.73 1.41 9.42
N LEU A 345 -26.94 0.34 9.24
CA LEU A 345 -25.92 -0.07 10.20
C LEU A 345 -24.82 0.99 10.36
N ILE A 346 -24.44 1.66 9.26
CA ILE A 346 -23.49 2.77 9.30
C ILE A 346 -24.06 3.94 10.10
N TYR A 347 -25.29 4.36 9.83
CA TYR A 347 -25.93 5.46 10.54
C TYR A 347 -26.15 5.15 12.03
N TYR A 348 -26.53 3.91 12.34
CA TYR A 348 -26.67 3.44 13.72
C TYR A 348 -25.36 3.60 14.51
N ASN A 349 -24.22 3.29 13.88
CA ASN A 349 -22.90 3.39 14.51
C ASN A 349 -22.18 4.74 14.28
N ALA A 350 -22.82 5.70 13.59
CA ALA A 350 -22.16 6.91 13.13
C ALA A 350 -21.64 7.78 14.29
N ASN A 351 -22.38 7.85 15.40
CA ASN A 351 -21.98 8.65 16.57
C ASN A 351 -20.73 8.06 17.27
N ASP A 352 -20.66 6.74 17.43
CA ASP A 352 -19.49 6.07 18.02
C ASP A 352 -18.24 6.30 17.15
N LEU A 353 -18.38 6.13 15.83
CA LEU A 353 -17.30 6.39 14.89
C LEU A 353 -16.85 7.85 14.91
N TYR A 354 -17.80 8.79 14.99
CA TYR A 354 -17.50 10.22 15.09
C TYR A 354 -16.68 10.53 16.34
N SER A 355 -17.12 10.05 17.51
CA SER A 355 -16.40 10.26 18.77
C SER A 355 -14.99 9.67 18.73
N LYS A 356 -14.81 8.48 18.16
CA LYS A 356 -13.48 7.86 18.00
C LYS A 356 -12.57 8.69 17.10
N ILE A 357 -13.09 9.18 15.97
CA ILE A 357 -12.35 10.04 15.05
C ILE A 357 -11.98 11.37 15.71
N GLN A 358 -12.88 11.96 16.51
CA GLN A 358 -12.59 13.20 17.24
C GLN A 358 -11.45 12.99 18.24
N VAL A 359 -11.50 11.91 19.04
CA VAL A 359 -10.41 11.58 19.97
C VAL A 359 -9.08 11.40 19.23
N ASP A 360 -9.06 10.65 18.12
CA ASP A 360 -7.83 10.46 17.33
C ASP A 360 -7.34 11.80 16.74
N ASN A 361 -8.24 12.68 16.28
CA ASN A 361 -7.90 14.01 15.79
C ASN A 361 -7.31 14.91 16.89
N ASP A 362 -7.91 14.92 18.08
CA ASP A 362 -7.44 15.70 19.22
C ASP A 362 -6.06 15.22 19.69
N LEU A 363 -5.81 13.90 19.69
CA LEU A 363 -4.50 13.34 20.00
C LEU A 363 -3.44 13.65 18.92
N SER A 364 -3.85 13.85 17.66
CA SER A 364 -2.96 14.21 16.55
C SER A 364 -2.71 15.72 16.41
N ASN A 365 -3.52 16.54 17.10
CA ASN A 365 -3.38 17.99 17.09
C ASN A 365 -2.19 18.40 17.96
N HIS A 366 -1.00 18.38 17.36
CA HIS A 366 0.15 19.12 17.84
C HIS A 366 -0.24 20.59 18.07
N SER A 367 0.17 21.16 19.20
CA SER A 367 -0.12 22.55 19.52
C SER A 367 0.41 23.45 18.40
N PHE A 368 -0.17 24.64 18.24
CA PHE A 368 0.34 25.64 17.29
C PHE A 368 1.85 25.89 17.49
N PHE A 369 2.31 25.83 18.74
CA PHE A 369 3.73 25.92 19.11
C PHE A 369 4.54 24.74 18.59
N ASP A 370 4.06 23.51 18.72
CA ASP A 370 4.74 22.33 18.18
C ASP A 370 4.86 22.40 16.65
N LYS A 371 3.80 22.84 15.96
CA LYS A 371 3.83 23.08 14.51
C LYS A 371 4.82 24.17 14.11
N ILE A 372 4.93 25.26 14.89
CA ILE A 372 5.94 26.30 14.69
C ILE A 372 7.35 25.78 14.97
N ILE A 373 7.54 25.00 16.03
CA ILE A 373 8.81 24.40 16.40
C ILE A 373 9.28 23.45 15.29
N ASP A 374 8.38 22.63 14.74
CA ASP A 374 8.68 21.76 13.60
C ASP A 374 8.95 22.54 12.31
N LEU A 375 8.24 23.63 12.05
CA LEU A 375 8.53 24.53 10.92
C LEU A 375 9.88 25.22 11.09
N TYR A 376 10.21 25.65 12.31
CA TYR A 376 11.48 26.27 12.67
C TYR A 376 12.64 25.27 12.54
N ASN A 377 12.44 24.04 13.02
CA ASN A 377 13.42 22.96 12.95
C ASN A 377 13.63 22.42 11.54
N SER A 378 12.59 22.39 10.69
CA SER A 378 12.68 21.83 9.33
C SER A 378 13.11 22.85 8.28
N ARG A 379 12.65 24.11 8.35
CA ARG A 379 12.93 25.14 7.33
C ARG A 379 13.96 26.16 7.78
N PHE A 380 13.85 26.70 8.99
CA PHE A 380 14.72 27.80 9.43
C PHE A 380 16.15 27.35 9.74
N ARG A 381 16.33 26.18 10.38
CA ARG A 381 17.66 25.56 10.55
C ARG A 381 18.31 25.25 9.21
N TYR A 382 17.56 24.71 8.25
CA TYR A 382 18.07 24.37 6.93
C TYR A 382 18.49 25.62 6.14
N PHE A 383 17.68 26.69 6.18
CA PHE A 383 18.03 27.98 5.58
C PHE A 383 19.23 28.65 6.27
N LYS A 384 19.31 28.61 7.61
CA LYS A 384 20.50 29.11 8.34
C LYS A 384 21.78 28.36 7.94
N ILE A 385 21.72 27.04 7.80
CA ILE A 385 22.86 26.22 7.37
C ILE A 385 23.26 26.56 5.93
N ILE A 386 22.30 26.70 5.00
CA ILE A 386 22.59 27.11 3.62
C ILE A 386 23.21 28.51 3.55
N VAL A 387 22.71 29.45 4.34
CA VAL A 387 23.28 30.82 4.41
C VAL A 387 24.69 30.79 4.99
N TYR A 388 24.93 30.03 6.07
CA TYR A 388 26.26 29.86 6.64
C TYR A 388 27.24 29.22 5.65
N LEU A 389 26.83 28.18 4.94
CA LEU A 389 27.64 27.53 3.90
C LEU A 389 27.96 28.49 2.75
N LYS A 390 26.99 29.30 2.30
CA LYS A 390 27.22 30.32 1.25
C LYS A 390 28.16 31.43 1.70
N GLN A 391 28.15 31.79 2.98
CA GLN A 391 29.10 32.78 3.55
C GLN A 391 30.49 32.18 3.71
N PHE A 392 30.59 30.90 4.08
CA PHE A 392 31.85 30.18 4.23
C PHE A 392 32.55 29.92 2.89
N LEU A 393 31.79 29.67 1.82
CA LEU A 393 32.29 29.47 0.45
C LEU A 393 32.69 30.78 -0.28
N LYS A 394 32.37 31.95 0.31
CA LYS A 394 32.75 33.27 -0.21
C LYS A 394 34.01 33.85 0.47
N LYS A 395 34.51 33.17 1.51
CA LYS A 395 35.85 33.38 2.06
C LYS A 395 36.77 32.32 1.46
#